data_AF-A0A355G3X8-F1
#
_entry.id   AF-A0A355G3X8-F1
#
_cell.length_a   1.000
_cell.length_b   1.000
_cell.length_c   1.000
_cell.angle_alpha   90.00
_cell.angle_beta   90.00
_cell.angle_gamma   90.00
#
_symmetry.space_group_name_H-M   'P 1'
#
loop_
_entity.id
_entity.type
_entity.pdbx_description
1 polymer ?
#
loop_
_entity_poly.entity_id
_entity_poly.type
_entity_poly.pdbx_seq_one_letter_code
_entity_poly.pdbx_strand_id
1 'polypeptide(L)'
;MLTRILSAVTALLIFGLSNSFAEDWPQWLGPDRSSEWEASGIVDVFPESGLQVEWRTPIGLGYSGPAVVNDKVYVMDYLKKSGKVENNPGGASSLQGEERVLCLSAETGKVLWEYKYNRPYDISYPAGPRCTPTVADGKVYSLGAEGNLTCLDAETGKLIWKKDFQADYQAKTPFWGHSASPLVDGDTLYCLVGGKDSLAVAFNKDTGEELWRALDNAETGYCPPTMITHNGTKQLLIWHPGSLNSLNPENGQVYWSLPLKPGFGMSVTVPRQQGDYLYVSAIGDEAAWIKLSGDSKPAAEVVWKGKPRSALFCCNSTPYIEG
;
A
#
# COMPACT_ATOMS: atom_id res chain seq x y z
N MET A 1 -23.95 56.52 54.70
CA MET A 1 -24.26 56.97 53.32
C MET A 1 -23.78 55.89 52.38
N LEU A 2 -24.66 55.42 51.51
CA LEU A 2 -24.51 54.23 50.67
C LEU A 2 -23.39 54.36 49.62
N THR A 3 -22.62 53.29 49.41
CA THR A 3 -22.12 52.97 48.06
C THR A 3 -21.98 51.45 47.90
N ARG A 4 -22.93 50.86 47.16
CA ARG A 4 -22.85 49.48 46.64
C ARG A 4 -21.97 49.50 45.40
N ILE A 5 -20.91 48.69 45.37
CA ILE A 5 -20.16 48.38 44.15
C ILE A 5 -20.60 46.98 43.72
N LEU A 6 -21.36 46.91 42.62
CA LEU A 6 -21.66 45.67 41.92
C LEU A 6 -20.40 45.27 41.14
N SER A 7 -19.73 44.19 41.54
CA SER A 7 -18.72 43.55 40.71
C SER A 7 -19.43 42.64 39.70
N ALA A 8 -19.48 43.06 38.44
CA ALA A 8 -19.89 42.22 37.33
C ALA A 8 -18.79 41.18 37.06
N VAL A 9 -19.07 39.91 37.31
CA VAL A 9 -18.22 38.79 36.93
C VAL A 9 -18.56 38.45 35.47
N THR A 10 -17.71 38.90 34.54
CA THR A 10 -17.79 38.49 33.14
C THR A 10 -17.21 37.09 33.03
N ALA A 11 -18.08 36.07 32.90
CA ALA A 11 -17.66 34.71 32.58
C ALA A 11 -17.19 34.67 31.12
N LEU A 12 -15.88 34.57 30.90
CA LEU A 12 -15.29 34.29 29.59
C LEU A 12 -15.60 32.83 29.23
N LEU A 13 -16.55 32.62 28.33
CA LEU A 13 -16.75 31.33 27.67
C LEU A 13 -15.56 31.06 26.75
N ILE A 14 -14.58 30.32 27.24
CA ILE A 14 -13.52 29.73 26.41
C ILE A 14 -14.20 28.63 25.60
N PHE A 15 -14.64 28.96 24.38
CA PHE A 15 -14.88 27.94 23.37
C PHE A 15 -13.53 27.29 23.08
N GLY A 16 -13.30 26.13 23.68
CA GLY A 16 -12.19 25.27 23.27
C GLY A 16 -12.40 24.90 21.81
N LEU A 17 -11.61 25.49 20.92
CA LEU A 17 -11.45 24.99 19.57
C LEU A 17 -10.84 23.59 19.70
N SER A 18 -11.69 22.58 19.66
CA SER A 18 -11.27 21.21 19.42
C SER A 18 -10.72 21.18 18.00
N ASN A 19 -9.40 21.38 17.86
CA ASN A 19 -8.70 21.03 16.63
C ASN A 19 -8.86 19.51 16.46
N SER A 20 -9.77 19.09 15.60
CA SER A 20 -9.78 17.72 15.12
C SER A 20 -8.55 17.58 14.22
N PHE A 21 -7.47 17.01 14.76
CA PHE A 21 -6.41 16.48 13.91
C PHE A 21 -6.99 15.23 13.23
N ALA A 22 -7.12 15.28 11.91
CA ALA A 22 -7.42 14.08 11.14
C ALA A 22 -6.24 13.11 11.28
N GLU A 23 -6.54 11.82 11.40
CA GLU A 23 -5.51 10.79 11.44
C GLU A 23 -4.80 10.70 10.09
N ASP A 24 -3.47 10.55 10.12
CA ASP A 24 -2.68 10.32 8.92
C ASP A 24 -2.99 8.94 8.31
N TRP A 25 -3.03 8.86 6.99
CA TRP A 25 -3.16 7.64 6.21
C TRP A 25 -1.92 7.45 5.32
N PRO A 26 -0.76 7.07 5.89
CA PRO A 26 0.54 7.23 5.24
C PRO A 26 0.82 6.24 4.12
N GLN A 27 0.03 5.17 4.00
CA GLN A 27 0.31 4.06 3.09
C GLN A 27 -0.94 3.27 2.73
N TRP A 28 -0.77 2.28 1.84
CA TRP A 28 -1.83 1.34 1.47
C TRP A 28 -2.44 0.65 2.71
N LEU A 29 -3.77 0.67 2.82
CA LEU A 29 -4.54 0.15 3.97
C LEU A 29 -4.25 0.84 5.31
N GLY A 30 -3.70 2.06 5.31
CA GLY A 30 -3.60 2.88 6.52
C GLY A 30 -2.30 2.65 7.30
N PRO A 31 -2.17 3.27 8.49
CA PRO A 31 -0.91 3.36 9.24
C PRO A 31 -0.28 1.99 9.55
N ASP A 32 -1.08 0.97 9.82
CA ASP A 32 -0.66 -0.39 10.17
C ASP A 32 -1.06 -1.46 9.14
N ARG A 33 -1.58 -1.04 7.97
CA ARG A 33 -2.16 -1.90 6.92
C ARG A 33 -3.37 -2.74 7.37
N SER A 34 -4.03 -2.36 8.47
CA SER A 34 -5.26 -3.01 8.95
C SER A 34 -6.50 -2.64 8.12
N SER A 35 -6.46 -1.57 7.32
CA SER A 35 -7.64 -1.00 6.65
C SER A 35 -8.70 -0.47 7.63
N GLU A 36 -8.28 -0.11 8.84
CA GLU A 36 -9.11 0.51 9.87
C GLU A 36 -8.75 2.01 9.98
N TRP A 37 -9.74 2.83 10.31
CA TRP A 37 -9.56 4.26 10.63
C TRP A 37 -10.16 4.53 12.01
N GLU A 38 -9.58 5.46 12.77
CA GLU A 38 -10.13 5.88 14.08
C GLU A 38 -10.82 7.25 14.02
N ALA A 39 -11.09 7.75 12.82
CA ALA A 39 -11.77 9.04 12.61
C ALA A 39 -13.17 9.08 13.24
N SER A 40 -13.43 10.19 13.96
CA SER A 40 -14.76 10.52 14.50
C SER A 40 -15.44 11.62 13.67
N GLY A 41 -16.74 11.81 13.83
CA GLY A 41 -17.50 12.83 13.09
C GLY A 41 -17.81 12.47 11.63
N ILE A 42 -17.61 11.20 11.25
CA ILE A 42 -18.09 10.66 9.99
C ILE A 42 -19.62 10.51 10.01
N VAL A 43 -20.25 10.61 8.84
CA VAL A 43 -21.70 10.44 8.72
C VAL A 43 -22.05 8.97 8.51
N ASP A 44 -23.05 8.47 9.26
CA ASP A 44 -23.58 7.12 9.06
C ASP A 44 -24.41 7.00 7.76
N VAL A 45 -25.00 8.12 7.33
CA VAL A 45 -25.86 8.22 6.15
C VAL A 45 -25.47 9.48 5.39
N PHE A 46 -25.23 9.34 4.09
CA PHE A 46 -25.02 10.52 3.25
C PHE A 46 -26.29 11.36 3.16
N PRO A 47 -26.18 12.70 3.25
CA PRO A 47 -27.30 13.59 2.96
C PRO A 47 -27.87 13.32 1.57
N GLU A 48 -29.18 13.52 1.37
CA GLU A 48 -29.80 13.38 0.03
C GLU A 48 -29.15 14.28 -1.02
N SER A 49 -28.62 15.45 -0.61
CA SER A 49 -27.86 16.37 -1.45
C SER A 49 -26.46 15.86 -1.83
N GLY A 50 -26.02 14.76 -1.24
CA GLY A 50 -24.63 14.31 -1.25
C GLY A 50 -23.73 15.09 -0.30
N LEU A 51 -22.49 14.61 -0.16
CA LEU A 51 -21.42 15.34 0.52
C LEU A 51 -20.96 16.54 -0.31
N GLN A 52 -20.62 17.64 0.36
CA GLN A 52 -20.01 18.79 -0.31
C GLN A 52 -18.60 18.44 -0.76
N VAL A 53 -18.26 18.84 -1.98
CA VAL A 53 -16.91 18.68 -2.52
C VAL A 53 -16.11 19.92 -2.14
N GLU A 54 -15.16 19.76 -1.23
CA GLU A 54 -14.28 20.85 -0.79
C GLU A 54 -13.34 21.33 -1.91
N TRP A 55 -12.73 20.40 -2.64
CA TRP A 55 -11.86 20.72 -3.77
C TRP A 55 -11.77 19.59 -4.80
N ARG A 56 -11.28 19.93 -6.00
CA ARG A 56 -10.92 18.97 -7.05
C ARG A 56 -9.63 19.41 -7.72
N THR A 57 -8.75 18.45 -7.97
CA THR A 57 -7.48 18.68 -8.66
C THR A 57 -7.38 17.77 -9.87
N PRO A 58 -7.18 18.31 -11.09
CA PRO A 58 -6.96 17.49 -12.27
C PRO A 58 -5.68 16.66 -12.13
N ILE A 59 -5.80 15.35 -12.31
CA ILE A 59 -4.67 14.41 -12.39
C ILE A 59 -4.73 13.62 -13.71
N GLY A 60 -3.61 12.99 -14.07
CA GLY A 60 -3.46 12.11 -15.21
C GLY A 60 -4.15 10.75 -15.00
N LEU A 61 -3.77 9.78 -15.82
CA LEU A 61 -4.30 8.42 -15.71
C LEU A 61 -3.65 7.72 -14.50
N GLY A 62 -4.42 7.05 -13.64
CA GLY A 62 -3.83 6.24 -12.57
C GLY A 62 -4.84 5.35 -11.86
N TYR A 63 -4.32 4.33 -11.19
CA TYR A 63 -5.03 3.51 -10.20
C TYR A 63 -4.49 3.70 -8.78
N SER A 64 -3.48 4.57 -8.63
CA SER A 64 -2.82 4.87 -7.35
C SER A 64 -3.85 5.40 -6.35
N GLY A 65 -3.89 4.78 -5.17
CA GLY A 65 -4.56 5.35 -4.01
C GLY A 65 -3.77 6.53 -3.45
N PRO A 66 -4.42 7.48 -2.76
CA PRO A 66 -3.73 8.55 -2.07
C PRO A 66 -3.13 8.07 -0.74
N ALA A 67 -2.00 8.65 -0.35
CA ALA A 67 -1.55 8.68 1.03
C ALA A 67 -1.73 10.10 1.59
N VAL A 68 -2.08 10.24 2.86
CA VAL A 68 -2.30 11.53 3.52
C VAL A 68 -1.42 11.61 4.77
N VAL A 69 -0.52 12.59 4.83
CA VAL A 69 0.37 12.81 5.98
C VAL A 69 0.59 14.29 6.19
N ASN A 70 0.40 14.79 7.42
CA ASN A 70 0.67 16.19 7.79
C ASN A 70 0.05 17.21 6.80
N ASP A 71 -1.26 17.13 6.58
CA ASP A 71 -2.03 17.99 5.66
C ASP A 71 -1.57 17.95 4.19
N LYS A 72 -0.87 16.88 3.79
CA LYS A 72 -0.42 16.66 2.41
C LYS A 72 -1.00 15.36 1.85
N VAL A 73 -1.50 15.43 0.62
CA VAL A 73 -1.99 14.28 -0.14
C VAL A 73 -0.96 13.89 -1.20
N TYR A 74 -0.48 12.66 -1.16
CA TYR A 74 0.47 12.10 -2.11
C TYR A 74 -0.24 11.10 -3.02
N VAL A 75 -0.12 11.26 -4.33
CA VAL A 75 -0.78 10.39 -5.32
C VAL A 75 0.08 10.27 -6.58
N MET A 76 -0.05 9.15 -7.29
CA MET A 76 0.67 8.94 -8.55
C MET A 76 -0.28 8.95 -9.75
N ASP A 77 0.20 9.50 -10.87
CA ASP A 77 -0.51 9.47 -12.14
C ASP A 77 0.44 9.28 -13.35
N TYR A 78 -0.16 9.15 -14.53
CA TYR A 78 0.51 8.96 -15.80
C TYR A 78 0.02 10.00 -16.81
N LEU A 79 0.98 10.78 -17.30
CA LEU A 79 0.79 11.79 -18.34
C LEU A 79 1.03 11.15 -19.70
N LYS A 80 -0.04 10.60 -20.29
CA LYS A 80 0.01 9.95 -21.61
C LYS A 80 0.33 10.95 -22.71
N LYS A 81 1.38 10.67 -23.48
CA LYS A 81 1.76 11.39 -24.71
C LYS A 81 1.18 10.72 -25.96
N SER A 82 1.29 9.40 -26.07
CA SER A 82 0.76 8.63 -27.20
C SER A 82 0.40 7.20 -26.81
N GLY A 83 -0.18 6.45 -27.74
CA GLY A 83 -0.76 5.12 -27.49
C GLY A 83 -2.24 5.19 -27.09
N LYS A 84 -2.93 4.05 -27.25
CA LYS A 84 -4.35 3.88 -26.93
C LYS A 84 -4.47 3.14 -25.60
N VAL A 85 -5.26 3.69 -24.69
CA VAL A 85 -5.58 3.03 -23.43
C VAL A 85 -6.64 1.97 -23.73
N GLU A 86 -6.27 0.70 -23.60
CA GLU A 86 -7.19 -0.42 -23.76
C GLU A 86 -7.13 -1.34 -22.54
N ASN A 87 -8.30 -1.61 -21.98
CA ASN A 87 -8.45 -2.58 -20.90
C ASN A 87 -8.55 -3.98 -21.52
N ASN A 88 -7.40 -4.61 -21.74
CA ASN A 88 -7.31 -5.92 -22.37
C ASN A 88 -6.70 -6.95 -21.41
N PRO A 89 -7.49 -7.82 -20.76
CA PRO A 89 -6.95 -8.84 -19.86
C PRO A 89 -6.09 -9.92 -20.56
N GLY A 90 -6.12 -10.00 -21.89
CA GLY A 90 -5.35 -10.96 -22.69
C GLY A 90 -4.17 -10.37 -23.46
N GLY A 91 -3.90 -9.06 -23.35
CA GLY A 91 -2.77 -8.43 -24.03
C GLY A 91 -2.28 -7.15 -23.37
N ALA A 92 -1.01 -6.82 -23.59
CA ALA A 92 -0.44 -5.53 -23.22
C ALA A 92 -0.86 -4.44 -24.21
N SER A 93 -0.87 -3.18 -23.78
CA SER A 93 -0.88 -2.04 -24.70
C SER A 93 0.33 -1.15 -24.45
N SER A 94 0.96 -0.72 -25.54
CA SER A 94 2.13 0.13 -25.45
C SER A 94 1.72 1.60 -25.39
N LEU A 95 2.13 2.30 -24.33
CA LEU A 95 1.95 3.75 -24.18
C LEU A 95 3.28 4.46 -24.11
N GLN A 96 3.28 5.73 -24.52
CA GLN A 96 4.40 6.65 -24.28
C GLN A 96 3.91 7.78 -23.38
N GLY A 97 4.72 8.19 -22.41
CA GLY A 97 4.31 9.16 -21.41
C GLY A 97 5.29 9.28 -20.25
N GLU A 98 4.84 9.96 -19.21
CA GLU A 98 5.60 10.19 -17.97
C GLU A 98 4.77 9.70 -16.79
N GLU A 99 5.40 8.96 -15.87
CA GLU A 99 4.83 8.76 -14.54
C GLU A 99 5.18 9.96 -13.67
N ARG A 100 4.24 10.32 -12.78
CA ARG A 100 4.40 11.47 -11.90
C ARG A 100 3.87 11.16 -10.51
N VAL A 101 4.62 11.61 -9.50
CA VAL A 101 4.21 11.69 -8.10
C VAL A 101 3.84 13.14 -7.82
N LEU A 102 2.66 13.34 -7.23
CA LEU A 102 2.13 14.64 -6.84
C LEU A 102 2.07 14.72 -5.32
N CYS A 103 2.37 15.89 -4.78
CA CYS A 103 1.98 16.29 -3.43
C CYS A 103 1.02 17.46 -3.52
N LEU A 104 -0.14 17.34 -2.89
CA LEU A 104 -1.20 18.34 -2.84
C LEU A 104 -1.40 18.80 -1.40
N SER A 105 -1.85 20.04 -1.21
CA SER A 105 -2.43 20.46 0.07
C SER A 105 -3.74 19.69 0.30
N ALA A 106 -3.89 19.06 1.47
CA ALA A 106 -5.14 18.40 1.87
C ALA A 106 -6.29 19.39 2.07
N GLU A 107 -5.97 20.62 2.49
CA GLU A 107 -6.95 21.69 2.68
C GLU A 107 -7.50 22.23 1.35
N THR A 108 -6.63 22.49 0.37
CA THR A 108 -7.04 23.24 -0.83
C THR A 108 -6.93 22.45 -2.14
N GLY A 109 -6.38 21.24 -2.13
CA GLY A 109 -6.07 20.44 -3.32
C GLY A 109 -4.95 20.99 -4.21
N LYS A 110 -4.32 22.11 -3.84
CA LYS A 110 -3.29 22.74 -4.68
C LYS A 110 -2.04 21.87 -4.75
N VAL A 111 -1.48 21.71 -5.94
CA VAL A 111 -0.18 21.05 -6.12
C VAL A 111 0.90 21.86 -5.41
N LEU A 112 1.56 21.24 -4.43
CA LEU A 112 2.69 21.81 -3.71
C LEU A 112 3.99 21.51 -4.45
N TRP A 113 4.15 20.26 -4.92
CA TRP A 113 5.25 19.84 -5.76
C TRP A 113 4.86 18.67 -6.67
N GLU A 114 5.63 18.47 -7.73
CA GLU A 114 5.57 17.26 -8.57
C GLU A 114 6.96 16.71 -8.86
N TYR A 115 7.08 15.38 -8.93
CA TYR A 115 8.24 14.67 -9.47
C TYR A 115 7.77 13.79 -10.61
N LYS A 116 8.42 13.88 -11.78
CA LYS A 116 8.03 13.11 -12.97
C LYS A 116 9.22 12.58 -13.74
N TYR A 117 9.01 11.47 -14.43
CA TYR A 117 10.02 10.83 -15.27
C TYR A 117 9.37 10.15 -16.49
N ASN A 118 10.09 10.15 -17.61
CA ASN A 118 9.63 9.43 -18.81
C ASN A 118 9.61 7.93 -18.53
N ARG A 119 8.47 7.29 -18.79
CA ARG A 119 8.34 5.85 -18.71
C ARG A 119 7.35 5.34 -19.76
N PRO A 120 7.83 4.70 -20.83
CA PRO A 120 6.97 3.90 -21.71
C PRO A 120 6.35 2.77 -20.91
N TYR A 121 5.13 2.39 -21.27
CA TYR A 121 4.47 1.20 -20.74
C TYR A 121 4.37 0.12 -21.81
N ASP A 122 4.50 -1.12 -21.38
CA ASP A 122 4.11 -2.31 -22.13
C ASP A 122 3.42 -3.33 -21.21
N ILE A 123 2.26 -2.92 -20.69
CA ILE A 123 1.47 -3.67 -19.71
C ILE A 123 -0.01 -3.73 -20.09
N SER A 124 -0.72 -4.68 -19.51
CA SER A 124 -2.18 -4.74 -19.56
C SER A 124 -2.80 -3.69 -18.63
N TYR A 125 -3.97 -3.16 -19.00
CA TYR A 125 -4.64 -2.05 -18.31
C TYR A 125 -3.72 -0.84 -18.09
N PRO A 126 -3.09 -0.25 -19.13
CA PRO A 126 -1.97 0.68 -19.00
C PRO A 126 -2.34 2.10 -18.54
N ALA A 127 -3.46 2.26 -17.81
CA ALA A 127 -3.96 3.57 -17.37
C ALA A 127 -3.18 4.16 -16.18
N GLY A 128 -1.93 3.78 -15.94
CA GLY A 128 -1.06 4.45 -14.97
C GLY A 128 -0.56 3.61 -13.80
N PRO A 129 0.14 4.22 -12.84
CA PRO A 129 0.66 3.56 -11.64
C PRO A 129 -0.47 3.07 -10.73
N ARG A 130 -0.19 2.00 -9.97
CA ARG A 130 -1.19 1.28 -9.15
C ARG A 130 -0.88 1.30 -7.66
N CYS A 131 0.39 1.40 -7.29
CA CYS A 131 0.77 1.47 -5.88
C CYS A 131 0.29 2.78 -5.25
N THR A 132 -0.09 2.71 -3.98
CA THR A 132 -0.21 3.91 -3.13
C THR A 132 1.19 4.27 -2.65
N PRO A 133 1.62 5.54 -2.72
CA PRO A 133 2.88 5.96 -2.12
C PRO A 133 2.91 5.63 -0.62
N THR A 134 4.07 5.23 -0.11
CA THR A 134 4.29 5.05 1.33
C THR A 134 5.07 6.25 1.85
N VAL A 135 4.55 6.94 2.86
CA VAL A 135 5.16 8.13 3.45
C VAL A 135 5.67 7.77 4.84
N ALA A 136 6.97 7.94 5.08
CA ALA A 136 7.59 7.66 6.37
C ALA A 136 8.83 8.55 6.57
N ASP A 137 9.02 9.06 7.79
CA ASP A 137 10.21 9.81 8.21
C ASP A 137 10.65 10.92 7.23
N GLY A 138 9.67 11.72 6.79
CA GLY A 138 9.90 12.82 5.86
C GLY A 138 10.24 12.39 4.43
N LYS A 139 9.95 11.14 4.05
CA LYS A 139 10.22 10.60 2.72
C LYS A 139 8.98 9.98 2.10
N VAL A 140 8.91 9.99 0.77
CA VAL A 140 7.87 9.37 -0.03
C VAL A 140 8.50 8.26 -0.88
N TYR A 141 8.07 7.03 -0.63
CA TYR A 141 8.44 5.85 -1.39
C TYR A 141 7.36 5.54 -2.40
N SER A 142 7.69 5.58 -3.69
CA SER A 142 6.73 5.32 -4.77
C SER A 142 7.24 4.23 -5.70
N LEU A 143 6.32 3.37 -6.13
CA LEU A 143 6.61 2.27 -7.06
C LEU A 143 5.75 2.42 -8.31
N GLY A 144 6.39 2.80 -9.42
CA GLY A 144 5.78 2.92 -10.74
C GLY A 144 5.35 1.57 -11.33
N ALA A 145 4.45 1.61 -12.32
CA ALA A 145 3.87 0.42 -12.94
C ALA A 145 4.91 -0.50 -13.60
N GLU A 146 6.02 0.08 -14.08
CA GLU A 146 7.13 -0.60 -14.76
C GLU A 146 8.35 -0.86 -13.84
N GLY A 147 8.18 -0.73 -12.52
CA GLY A 147 9.23 -1.08 -11.56
C GLY A 147 10.24 0.05 -11.26
N ASN A 148 9.83 1.31 -11.41
CA ASN A 148 10.60 2.44 -10.86
C ASN A 148 10.29 2.60 -9.38
N LEU A 149 11.23 2.23 -8.53
CA LEU A 149 11.15 2.57 -7.11
C LEU A 149 11.87 3.89 -6.89
N THR A 150 11.21 4.88 -6.29
CA THR A 150 11.84 6.16 -5.96
C THR A 150 11.61 6.52 -4.50
N CYS A 151 12.62 7.15 -3.91
CA CYS A 151 12.52 7.80 -2.62
C CYS A 151 12.69 9.30 -2.82
N LEU A 152 11.68 10.06 -2.42
CA LEU A 152 11.62 11.51 -2.55
C LEU A 152 11.61 12.14 -1.16
N ASP A 153 12.19 13.31 -1.04
CA ASP A 153 11.97 14.20 0.12
C ASP A 153 10.50 14.64 0.14
N ALA A 154 9.79 14.39 1.25
CA ALA A 154 8.35 14.63 1.33
C ALA A 154 7.98 16.13 1.32
N GLU A 155 8.91 16.99 1.73
CA GLU A 155 8.69 18.43 1.74
C GLU A 155 8.81 19.02 0.34
N THR A 156 9.84 18.60 -0.41
CA THR A 156 10.26 19.27 -1.64
C THR A 156 10.03 18.46 -2.91
N GLY A 157 9.72 17.17 -2.80
CA GLY A 157 9.62 16.24 -3.94
C GLY A 157 10.96 15.93 -4.60
N LYS A 158 12.09 16.35 -4.01
CA LYS A 158 13.42 16.10 -4.56
C LYS A 158 13.75 14.62 -4.46
N LEU A 159 14.28 14.07 -5.56
CA LEU A 159 14.78 12.70 -5.58
C LEU A 159 15.96 12.53 -4.63
N ILE A 160 15.85 11.57 -3.71
CA ILE A 160 16.94 11.15 -2.81
C ILE A 160 17.68 9.98 -3.45
N TRP A 161 16.96 8.91 -3.79
CA TRP A 161 17.50 7.75 -4.49
C TRP A 161 16.42 7.07 -5.35
N LYS A 162 16.85 6.23 -6.30
CA LYS A 162 15.94 5.41 -7.13
C LYS A 162 16.53 4.05 -7.46
N LYS A 163 15.65 3.10 -7.80
CA LYS A 163 15.94 1.82 -8.45
C LYS A 163 15.09 1.66 -9.69
N ASP A 164 15.61 0.92 -10.66
CA ASP A 164 14.89 0.43 -11.81
C ASP A 164 14.93 -1.10 -11.79
N PHE A 165 13.82 -1.75 -11.43
CA PHE A 165 13.80 -3.19 -11.23
C PHE A 165 14.20 -3.99 -12.48
N GLN A 166 13.90 -3.47 -13.67
CA GLN A 166 14.31 -4.12 -14.91
C GLN A 166 15.84 -4.04 -15.09
N ALA A 167 16.43 -2.87 -14.83
CA ALA A 167 17.87 -2.68 -15.00
C ALA A 167 18.70 -3.30 -13.88
N ASP A 168 18.27 -3.14 -12.64
CA ASP A 168 19.02 -3.51 -11.44
C ASP A 168 18.88 -5.00 -11.11
N TYR A 169 17.73 -5.61 -11.40
CA TYR A 169 17.39 -6.99 -11.01
C TYR A 169 17.08 -7.92 -12.17
N GLN A 170 17.07 -7.42 -13.42
CA GLN A 170 16.59 -8.17 -14.59
C GLN A 170 15.16 -8.68 -14.38
N ALA A 171 14.38 -7.98 -13.55
CA ALA A 171 13.00 -8.33 -13.27
C ALA A 171 12.15 -8.02 -14.50
N LYS A 172 11.21 -8.91 -14.80
CA LYS A 172 10.16 -8.61 -15.79
C LYS A 172 9.06 -7.84 -15.10
N THR A 173 8.56 -6.80 -15.75
CA THR A 173 7.35 -6.13 -15.29
C THR A 173 6.20 -7.14 -15.25
N PRO A 174 5.45 -7.25 -14.13
CA PRO A 174 4.25 -8.08 -14.08
C PRO A 174 3.28 -7.69 -15.19
N PHE A 175 2.53 -8.65 -15.72
CA PHE A 175 1.66 -8.41 -16.87
C PHE A 175 0.65 -7.25 -16.66
N TRP A 176 0.16 -7.07 -15.44
CA TRP A 176 -0.71 -5.95 -15.05
C TRP A 176 0.04 -4.79 -14.38
N GLY A 177 1.37 -4.74 -14.47
CA GLY A 177 2.21 -3.75 -13.79
C GLY A 177 2.39 -4.02 -12.29
N HIS A 178 3.42 -3.41 -11.70
CA HIS A 178 3.64 -3.46 -10.26
C HIS A 178 2.48 -2.82 -9.50
N SER A 179 1.91 -3.58 -8.56
CA SER A 179 0.74 -3.18 -7.77
C SER A 179 0.92 -3.42 -6.26
N ALA A 180 2.07 -3.97 -5.86
CA ALA A 180 2.40 -4.28 -4.49
C ALA A 180 3.06 -3.06 -3.80
N SER A 181 2.26 -2.22 -3.13
CA SER A 181 2.72 -1.01 -2.46
C SER A 181 3.88 -1.32 -1.46
N PRO A 182 5.04 -0.63 -1.57
CA PRO A 182 6.20 -0.87 -0.69
C PRO A 182 5.88 -0.72 0.79
N LEU A 183 6.42 -1.57 1.66
CA LEU A 183 6.22 -1.53 3.11
C LEU A 183 7.45 -0.95 3.81
N VAL A 184 7.26 0.01 4.71
CA VAL A 184 8.33 0.50 5.60
C VAL A 184 8.11 -0.07 7.00
N ASP A 185 9.17 -0.60 7.61
CA ASP A 185 9.23 -0.96 9.03
C ASP A 185 10.65 -0.69 9.56
N GLY A 186 10.77 0.19 10.57
CA GLY A 186 12.05 0.69 11.04
C GLY A 186 12.87 1.31 9.91
N ASP A 187 14.12 0.88 9.76
CA ASP A 187 15.05 1.38 8.71
C ASP A 187 14.93 0.65 7.36
N THR A 188 13.95 -0.25 7.23
CA THR A 188 13.84 -1.14 6.08
C THR A 188 12.61 -0.84 5.23
N LEU A 189 12.81 -0.84 3.91
CA LEU A 189 11.79 -0.79 2.88
C LEU A 189 11.70 -2.15 2.17
N TYR A 190 10.57 -2.81 2.27
CA TYR A 190 10.30 -4.11 1.65
C TYR A 190 9.51 -3.94 0.35
N CYS A 191 9.99 -4.58 -0.72
CA CYS A 191 9.37 -4.52 -2.04
C CYS A 191 9.22 -5.92 -2.65
N LEU A 192 8.17 -6.08 -3.46
CA LEU A 192 8.13 -7.13 -4.47
C LEU A 192 8.78 -6.61 -5.76
N VAL A 193 9.95 -7.16 -6.05
CA VAL A 193 10.78 -6.75 -7.18
C VAL A 193 10.60 -7.74 -8.34
N GLY A 194 10.74 -9.04 -8.07
CA GLY A 194 10.81 -10.06 -9.11
C GLY A 194 12.24 -10.24 -9.60
N GLY A 195 12.44 -11.10 -10.59
CA GLY A 195 13.78 -11.55 -11.01
C GLY A 195 14.29 -12.72 -10.16
N LYS A 196 15.42 -13.29 -10.59
CA LYS A 196 15.94 -14.53 -10.00
C LYS A 196 16.47 -14.27 -8.59
N ASP A 197 15.98 -15.04 -7.62
CA ASP A 197 16.31 -14.93 -6.18
C ASP A 197 15.98 -13.56 -5.57
N SER A 198 15.21 -12.72 -6.27
CA SER A 198 14.92 -11.33 -5.89
C SER A 198 13.42 -11.03 -5.90
N LEU A 199 12.57 -12.03 -5.67
CA LEU A 199 11.14 -11.78 -5.63
C LEU A 199 10.78 -10.81 -4.48
N ALA A 200 11.31 -11.06 -3.29
CA ALA A 200 11.23 -10.15 -2.16
C ALA A 200 12.61 -9.53 -1.91
N VAL A 201 12.65 -8.20 -1.81
CA VAL A 201 13.90 -7.46 -1.54
C VAL A 201 13.67 -6.45 -0.43
N ALA A 202 14.60 -6.40 0.51
CA ALA A 202 14.67 -5.39 1.54
C ALA A 202 15.75 -4.38 1.20
N PHE A 203 15.41 -3.10 1.30
CA PHE A 203 16.30 -1.98 1.09
C PHE A 203 16.47 -1.19 2.38
N ASN A 204 17.63 -0.59 2.59
CA ASN A 204 17.76 0.51 3.53
C ASN A 204 16.88 1.67 3.01
N LYS A 205 15.92 2.13 3.82
CA LYS A 205 14.93 3.12 3.40
C LYS A 205 15.55 4.49 3.08
N ASP A 206 16.71 4.82 3.65
CA ASP A 206 17.34 6.14 3.49
C ASP A 206 18.34 6.16 2.33
N THR A 207 18.97 5.04 1.99
CA THR A 207 20.02 4.97 0.95
C THR A 207 19.59 4.20 -0.31
N GLY A 208 18.59 3.32 -0.21
CA GLY A 208 18.21 2.38 -1.26
C GLY A 208 19.22 1.24 -1.45
N GLU A 209 20.15 1.05 -0.52
CA GLU A 209 21.05 -0.11 -0.52
C GLU A 209 20.27 -1.39 -0.27
N GLU A 210 20.55 -2.45 -1.03
CA GLU A 210 19.95 -3.77 -0.78
C GLU A 210 20.53 -4.37 0.51
N LEU A 211 19.66 -4.73 1.44
CA LEU A 211 20.02 -5.40 2.70
C LEU A 211 20.01 -6.90 2.52
N TRP A 212 18.96 -7.42 1.88
CA TRP A 212 18.81 -8.82 1.55
C TRP A 212 17.78 -9.00 0.43
N ARG A 213 17.83 -10.16 -0.22
CA ARG A 213 16.82 -10.63 -1.17
C ARG A 213 16.49 -12.09 -0.94
N ALA A 214 15.26 -12.48 -1.28
CA ALA A 214 14.76 -13.83 -1.05
C ALA A 214 13.65 -14.20 -2.06
N LEU A 215 13.37 -15.51 -2.08
CA LEU A 215 12.33 -16.18 -2.87
C LEU A 215 12.57 -16.12 -4.38
N ASP A 216 12.05 -17.14 -5.07
CA ASP A 216 12.05 -17.22 -6.52
C ASP A 216 10.69 -17.74 -6.99
N ASN A 217 10.13 -17.10 -8.03
CA ASN A 217 8.93 -17.54 -8.72
C ASN A 217 8.89 -16.88 -10.10
N ALA A 218 8.33 -17.58 -11.09
CA ALA A 218 8.28 -17.08 -12.46
C ALA A 218 7.54 -15.73 -12.59
N GLU A 219 6.51 -15.53 -11.76
CA GLU A 219 5.70 -14.32 -11.69
C GLU A 219 5.80 -13.70 -10.29
N THR A 220 5.83 -12.37 -10.19
CA THR A 220 5.99 -11.67 -8.91
C THR A 220 4.75 -11.78 -8.01
N GLY A 221 3.55 -11.77 -8.60
CA GLY A 221 2.29 -11.55 -7.88
C GLY A 221 2.01 -10.08 -7.63
N TYR A 222 0.91 -9.78 -6.93
CA TYR A 222 0.38 -8.41 -6.78
C TYR A 222 0.14 -8.00 -5.32
N CYS A 223 0.32 -8.92 -4.37
CA CYS A 223 0.01 -8.76 -2.96
C CYS A 223 1.10 -7.92 -2.30
N PRO A 224 0.78 -6.76 -1.70
CA PRO A 224 1.75 -5.97 -0.96
C PRO A 224 2.40 -6.78 0.18
N PRO A 225 3.71 -6.60 0.45
CA PRO A 225 4.33 -7.16 1.64
C PRO A 225 3.57 -6.74 2.91
N THR A 226 3.40 -7.67 3.85
CA THR A 226 2.60 -7.44 5.06
C THR A 226 3.38 -7.90 6.28
N MET A 227 3.40 -7.08 7.33
CA MET A 227 4.03 -7.44 8.59
C MET A 227 2.99 -8.03 9.54
N ILE A 228 3.34 -9.12 10.22
CA ILE A 228 2.58 -9.67 11.34
C ILE A 228 3.48 -9.87 12.56
N THR A 229 2.87 -9.96 13.73
CA THR A 229 3.56 -10.41 14.96
C THR A 229 2.76 -11.57 15.57
N HIS A 230 3.44 -12.68 15.83
CA HIS A 230 2.85 -13.85 16.49
C HIS A 230 3.84 -14.40 17.52
N ASN A 231 3.37 -14.62 18.75
CA ASN A 231 4.18 -15.02 19.91
C ASN A 231 5.47 -14.18 20.11
N GLY A 232 5.37 -12.87 19.86
CA GLY A 232 6.50 -11.93 19.98
C GLY A 232 7.50 -11.95 18.82
N THR A 233 7.31 -12.84 17.84
CA THR A 233 8.16 -12.92 16.64
C THR A 233 7.52 -12.17 15.48
N LYS A 234 8.23 -11.15 14.97
CA LYS A 234 7.86 -10.39 13.78
C LYS A 234 8.13 -11.22 12.52
N GLN A 235 7.18 -11.23 11.59
CA GLN A 235 7.22 -12.02 10.36
C GLN A 235 6.78 -11.18 9.16
N LEU A 236 7.57 -11.20 8.10
CA LEU A 236 7.22 -10.60 6.82
C LEU A 236 6.49 -11.63 5.96
N LEU A 237 5.22 -11.37 5.68
CA LEU A 237 4.41 -12.19 4.79
C LEU A 237 4.58 -11.75 3.34
N ILE A 238 4.91 -12.71 2.48
CA ILE A 238 5.03 -12.55 1.03
C ILE A 238 4.19 -13.60 0.33
N TRP A 239 3.13 -13.17 -0.35
CA TRP A 239 2.28 -14.04 -1.14
C TRP A 239 2.52 -13.85 -2.64
N HIS A 240 3.32 -14.74 -3.21
CA HIS A 240 3.50 -14.83 -4.66
C HIS A 240 2.63 -15.96 -5.24
N PRO A 241 2.53 -16.11 -6.58
CA PRO A 241 1.63 -17.06 -7.22
C PRO A 241 1.81 -18.54 -6.86
N GLY A 242 2.97 -18.91 -6.30
CA GLY A 242 3.33 -20.28 -5.96
C GLY A 242 3.05 -20.65 -4.50
N SER A 243 3.17 -19.69 -3.59
CA SER A 243 3.01 -19.90 -2.14
C SER A 243 2.83 -18.60 -1.37
N LEU A 244 2.18 -18.72 -0.20
CA LEU A 244 2.30 -17.76 0.88
C LEU A 244 3.51 -18.13 1.73
N ASN A 245 4.38 -17.17 2.00
CA ASN A 245 5.62 -17.37 2.72
C ASN A 245 5.69 -16.41 3.91
N SER A 246 6.32 -16.86 4.99
CA SER A 246 6.73 -16.03 6.11
C SER A 246 8.23 -16.00 6.21
N LEU A 247 8.78 -14.80 6.33
CA LEU A 247 10.20 -14.53 6.32
C LEU A 247 10.59 -13.78 7.59
N ASN A 248 11.83 -14.00 8.03
CA ASN A 248 12.49 -13.14 8.97
C ASN A 248 12.73 -11.77 8.30
N PRO A 249 12.17 -10.66 8.84
CA PRO A 249 12.29 -9.34 8.22
C PRO A 249 13.72 -8.79 8.22
N GLU A 250 14.60 -9.28 9.09
CA GLU A 250 15.98 -8.78 9.23
C GLU A 250 16.93 -9.36 8.18
N ASN A 251 16.68 -10.59 7.70
CA ASN A 251 17.63 -11.31 6.85
C ASN A 251 17.01 -12.11 5.70
N GLY A 252 15.68 -12.09 5.54
CA GLY A 252 14.98 -12.77 4.46
C GLY A 252 14.90 -14.30 4.60
N GLN A 253 15.33 -14.88 5.72
CA GLN A 253 15.23 -16.32 5.95
C GLN A 253 13.76 -16.75 6.02
N VAL A 254 13.38 -17.75 5.23
CA VAL A 254 12.02 -18.30 5.27
C VAL A 254 11.81 -19.07 6.58
N TYR A 255 10.78 -18.68 7.34
CA TYR A 255 10.28 -19.46 8.48
C TYR A 255 9.41 -20.62 8.02
N TRP A 256 8.44 -20.34 7.14
CA TRP A 256 7.53 -21.35 6.60
C TRP A 256 6.97 -20.91 5.24
N SER A 257 6.52 -21.90 4.45
CA SER A 257 5.89 -21.71 3.15
C SER A 257 4.69 -22.63 3.01
N LEU A 258 3.57 -22.10 2.54
CA LEU A 258 2.34 -22.86 2.26
C LEU A 258 1.97 -22.71 0.77
N PRO A 259 1.73 -23.82 0.03
CA PRO A 259 1.49 -23.79 -1.41
C PRO A 259 0.06 -23.35 -1.74
N LEU A 260 -0.29 -22.12 -1.40
CA LEU A 260 -1.54 -21.46 -1.72
C LEU A 260 -1.39 -20.73 -3.06
N LYS A 261 -2.12 -21.19 -4.08
CA LYS A 261 -1.89 -20.84 -5.48
C LYS A 261 -3.13 -20.17 -6.07
N PRO A 262 -3.23 -18.84 -5.98
CA PRO A 262 -4.28 -18.06 -6.62
C PRO A 262 -4.46 -18.38 -8.11
N GLY A 263 -5.72 -18.36 -8.57
CA GLY A 263 -6.02 -18.49 -9.99
C GLY A 263 -5.31 -17.41 -10.82
N PHE A 264 -4.87 -17.76 -12.03
CA PHE A 264 -4.17 -16.85 -12.96
C PHE A 264 -2.91 -16.18 -12.38
N GLY A 265 -2.35 -16.70 -11.29
CA GLY A 265 -1.22 -16.09 -10.58
C GLY A 265 -1.54 -14.74 -9.95
N MET A 266 -2.82 -14.44 -9.70
CA MET A 266 -3.26 -13.17 -9.11
C MET A 266 -3.33 -13.27 -7.58
N SER A 267 -2.18 -13.28 -6.91
CA SER A 267 -2.12 -13.01 -5.46
C SER A 267 -2.39 -11.53 -5.23
N VAL A 268 -3.64 -11.11 -5.05
CA VAL A 268 -4.00 -9.68 -4.92
C VAL A 268 -4.26 -9.30 -3.47
N THR A 269 -4.98 -10.14 -2.73
CA THR A 269 -5.45 -9.78 -1.38
C THR A 269 -4.33 -9.93 -0.35
N VAL A 270 -4.44 -9.14 0.72
CA VAL A 270 -3.52 -9.19 1.85
C VAL A 270 -3.98 -10.25 2.87
N PRO A 271 -3.09 -11.15 3.35
CA PRO A 271 -3.39 -12.02 4.48
C PRO A 271 -3.83 -11.24 5.72
N ARG A 272 -4.88 -11.71 6.40
CA ARG A 272 -5.46 -11.04 7.57
C ARG A 272 -5.25 -11.86 8.83
N GLN A 273 -4.59 -11.28 9.82
CA GLN A 273 -4.39 -11.93 11.11
C GLN A 273 -5.56 -11.67 12.06
N GLN A 274 -6.02 -12.72 12.73
CA GLN A 274 -6.92 -12.65 13.89
C GLN A 274 -6.40 -13.63 14.95
N GLY A 275 -5.76 -13.10 15.99
CA GLY A 275 -5.11 -13.90 17.02
C GLY A 275 -4.07 -14.87 16.45
N ASP A 276 -4.26 -16.16 16.74
CA ASP A 276 -3.40 -17.26 16.26
C ASP A 276 -3.71 -17.71 14.82
N TYR A 277 -4.56 -16.98 14.10
CA TYR A 277 -5.01 -17.39 12.77
C TYR A 277 -4.70 -16.34 11.71
N LEU A 278 -4.36 -16.80 10.50
CA LEU A 278 -4.37 -16.00 9.28
C LEU A 278 -5.50 -16.46 8.37
N TYR A 279 -6.30 -15.53 7.87
CA TYR A 279 -7.19 -15.76 6.75
C TYR A 279 -6.58 -15.24 5.46
N VAL A 280 -6.70 -16.02 4.40
CA VAL A 280 -6.29 -15.65 3.04
C VAL A 280 -7.38 -16.03 2.06
N SER A 281 -7.49 -15.25 0.99
CA SER A 281 -8.53 -15.43 -0.02
C SER A 281 -8.09 -14.85 -1.35
N ALA A 282 -8.29 -15.54 -2.44
CA ALA A 282 -7.83 -15.10 -3.75
C ALA A 282 -8.82 -15.52 -4.84
N ILE A 283 -8.59 -15.02 -6.05
CA ILE A 283 -9.39 -15.37 -7.21
C ILE A 283 -9.40 -16.88 -7.46
N GLY A 284 -10.57 -17.38 -7.87
CA GLY A 284 -10.80 -18.80 -8.08
C GLY A 284 -11.34 -19.44 -6.80
N ASP A 285 -10.73 -20.55 -6.39
CA ASP A 285 -11.14 -21.37 -5.24
C ASP A 285 -10.07 -21.40 -4.13
N GLU A 286 -9.19 -20.39 -4.10
CA GLU A 286 -8.10 -20.30 -3.13
C GLU A 286 -8.52 -19.45 -1.93
N ALA A 287 -8.99 -20.09 -0.86
CA ALA A 287 -9.20 -19.46 0.44
C ALA A 287 -8.80 -20.42 1.56
N ALA A 288 -8.21 -19.91 2.64
CA ALA A 288 -7.74 -20.75 3.74
C ALA A 288 -7.76 -20.02 5.07
N TRP A 289 -8.02 -20.78 6.14
CA TRP A 289 -7.60 -20.42 7.49
C TRP A 289 -6.33 -21.20 7.82
N ILE A 290 -5.35 -20.46 8.30
CA ILE A 290 -4.03 -20.95 8.66
C ILE A 290 -3.87 -20.71 10.15
N LYS A 291 -3.55 -21.75 10.92
CA LYS A 291 -3.16 -21.60 12.31
C LYS A 291 -1.66 -21.32 12.39
N LEU A 292 -1.31 -20.21 13.02
CA LEU A 292 0.04 -19.85 13.40
C LEU A 292 0.42 -20.57 14.69
N SER A 293 1.68 -20.95 14.80
CA SER A 293 2.21 -21.66 15.94
C SER A 293 3.72 -21.47 16.05
N GLY A 294 4.28 -21.95 17.15
CA GLY A 294 5.71 -21.87 17.43
C GLY A 294 6.11 -20.52 18.05
N ASP A 295 6.98 -20.59 19.04
CA ASP A 295 7.45 -19.39 19.75
C ASP A 295 8.67 -18.82 19.02
N SER A 296 9.85 -19.40 19.28
CA SER A 296 11.11 -18.99 18.66
C SER A 296 11.34 -19.51 17.24
N LYS A 297 10.43 -20.35 16.74
CA LYS A 297 10.45 -20.91 15.38
C LYS A 297 9.03 -20.84 14.82
N PRO A 298 8.68 -19.74 14.14
CA PRO A 298 7.35 -19.60 13.58
C PRO A 298 7.03 -20.77 12.65
N ALA A 299 5.80 -21.26 12.74
CA ALA A 299 5.26 -22.32 11.92
C ALA A 299 3.79 -22.03 11.59
N ALA A 300 3.30 -22.63 10.52
CA ALA A 300 1.94 -22.43 10.05
C ALA A 300 1.35 -23.73 9.48
N GLU A 301 0.08 -23.96 9.77
CA GLU A 301 -0.68 -25.10 9.26
C GLU A 301 -2.03 -24.65 8.69
N VAL A 302 -2.38 -25.14 7.50
CA VAL A 302 -3.72 -24.92 6.94
C VAL A 302 -4.72 -25.77 7.72
N VAL A 303 -5.56 -25.14 8.53
CA VAL A 303 -6.59 -25.81 9.34
C VAL A 303 -7.94 -25.88 8.65
N TRP A 304 -8.15 -25.04 7.64
CA TRP A 304 -9.35 -25.08 6.81
C TRP A 304 -9.06 -24.53 5.41
N LYS A 305 -9.71 -25.14 4.41
CA LYS A 305 -9.70 -24.71 3.01
C LYS A 305 -11.12 -24.42 2.53
N GLY A 306 -11.27 -23.32 1.81
CA GLY A 306 -12.52 -22.92 1.23
C GLY A 306 -13.05 -23.90 0.20
N LYS A 307 -14.38 -24.03 0.13
CA LYS A 307 -15.09 -24.78 -0.90
C LYS A 307 -16.16 -23.88 -1.53
N PRO A 308 -16.63 -24.19 -2.75
CA PRO A 308 -17.75 -23.48 -3.34
C PRO A 308 -18.92 -23.36 -2.37
N ARG A 309 -19.46 -22.13 -2.23
CA ARG A 309 -20.58 -21.76 -1.33
C ARG A 309 -20.30 -21.82 0.17
N SER A 310 -19.09 -22.20 0.60
CA SER A 310 -18.72 -22.23 2.01
C SER A 310 -17.57 -21.28 2.35
N ALA A 311 -17.12 -20.49 1.38
CA ALA A 311 -15.97 -19.61 1.52
C ALA A 311 -16.21 -18.29 0.80
N LEU A 312 -15.57 -17.24 1.31
CA LEU A 312 -15.43 -15.98 0.63
C LEU A 312 -14.18 -16.04 -0.25
N PHE A 313 -14.37 -16.16 -1.57
CA PHE A 313 -13.30 -16.09 -2.57
C PHE A 313 -13.21 -14.66 -3.11
N CYS A 314 -12.36 -13.86 -2.49
CA CYS A 314 -12.12 -12.48 -2.85
C CYS A 314 -11.24 -12.43 -4.10
N CYS A 315 -11.76 -11.87 -5.19
CA CYS A 315 -10.94 -11.69 -6.39
C CYS A 315 -9.85 -10.66 -6.16
N ASN A 316 -10.24 -9.40 -5.91
CA ASN A 316 -9.33 -8.25 -5.93
C ASN A 316 -9.43 -7.36 -4.68
N SER A 317 -10.22 -7.76 -3.68
CA SER A 317 -10.48 -6.96 -2.48
C SER A 317 -9.99 -7.71 -1.26
N THR A 318 -9.18 -7.06 -0.41
CA THR A 318 -8.76 -7.65 0.86
C THR A 318 -9.98 -7.88 1.75
N PRO A 319 -10.20 -9.09 2.29
CA PRO A 319 -11.30 -9.34 3.21
C PRO A 319 -11.10 -8.57 4.51
N TYR A 320 -12.19 -8.11 5.10
CA TYR A 320 -12.22 -7.62 6.48
C TYR A 320 -12.77 -8.73 7.38
N ILE A 321 -12.19 -8.89 8.55
CA ILE A 321 -12.64 -9.88 9.54
C ILE A 321 -13.33 -9.11 10.66
N GLU A 322 -14.64 -9.28 10.77
CA GLU A 322 -15.43 -8.72 11.86
C GLU A 322 -15.60 -9.77 12.96
N GLY A 323 -14.98 -9.51 14.12
CA GLY A 323 -15.23 -10.18 15.41
C GLY A 323 -15.50 -11.67 15.38
#